data_AF-A0A519RRY2-F1
#
_entry.id   AF-A0A519RRY2-F1
#
_cell.length_a   1.000
_cell.length_b   1.000
_cell.length_c   1.000
_cell.angle_alpha   90.00
_cell.angle_beta   90.00
_cell.angle_gamma   90.00
#
_symmetry.space_group_name_H-M   'P 1'
#
loop_
_entity.id
_entity.type
_entity.pdbx_description
1 polymer ?
#
loop_
_entity_poly.entity_id
_entity_poly.type
_entity_poly.pdbx_seq_one_letter_code
_entity_poly.pdbx_strand_id
1 'polypeptide(L)'
;MLISELDTTTSVATDTARPPRHYLPEEFYVTDWATLEPFFQELQTRALPDVAALEQWLLDRSELEAVLSEDLAWRYIRMTCDTQDASRAESFQFFVQDIEPQVAPYD
;
A
#
# COMPACT_ATOMS: atom_id res chain seq x y z
N MET A 1 40.37 13.20 -7.03
CA MET A 1 39.52 12.02 -7.30
C MET A 1 38.91 11.62 -5.97
N LEU A 2 37.77 12.22 -5.63
CA LEU A 2 37.04 11.98 -4.38
C LEU A 2 36.14 10.77 -4.63
N ILE A 3 36.43 9.69 -3.92
CA ILE A 3 35.63 8.48 -3.89
C ILE A 3 34.35 8.82 -3.12
N SER A 4 33.22 8.76 -3.82
CA SER A 4 31.88 8.95 -3.28
C SER A 4 31.62 7.89 -2.22
N GLU A 5 31.25 8.30 -1.01
CA GLU A 5 30.84 7.40 0.05
C GLU A 5 29.53 6.74 -0.35
N LEU A 6 29.59 5.45 -0.68
CA LEU A 6 28.41 4.62 -0.87
C LEU A 6 27.82 4.36 0.51
N ASP A 7 26.71 5.03 0.81
CA ASP A 7 25.91 4.81 2.01
C ASP A 7 25.45 3.35 2.03
N THR A 8 26.09 2.54 2.87
CA THR A 8 25.84 1.11 3.00
C THR A 8 25.06 0.91 4.30
N THR A 9 23.75 1.14 4.27
CA THR A 9 22.89 0.64 5.32
C THR A 9 22.83 -0.88 5.21
N THR A 10 23.70 -1.57 5.96
CA THR A 10 23.68 -3.02 6.10
C THR A 10 22.44 -3.42 6.89
N SER A 11 21.36 -3.80 6.20
CA SER A 11 20.19 -4.41 6.85
C SER A 11 20.57 -5.80 7.39
N VAL A 12 20.27 -6.04 8.66
CA VAL A 12 20.59 -7.29 9.35
C VAL A 12 19.46 -8.29 9.08
N ALA A 13 19.75 -9.60 9.02
CA ALA A 13 18.77 -10.65 8.72
C ALA A 13 17.59 -10.79 9.71
N THR A 14 17.51 -9.94 10.74
CA THR A 14 16.42 -9.87 11.74
C THR A 14 15.76 -8.49 11.75
N ASP A 15 16.09 -7.64 10.79
CA ASP A 15 15.45 -6.34 10.66
C ASP A 15 14.00 -6.52 10.18
N THR A 16 13.05 -6.24 11.08
CA THR A 16 11.61 -6.29 10.81
C THR A 16 11.03 -4.89 10.63
N ALA A 17 11.87 -3.86 10.49
CA ALA A 17 11.40 -2.51 10.24
C ALA A 17 10.78 -2.43 8.84
N ARG A 18 9.55 -1.91 8.78
CA ARG A 18 8.92 -1.58 7.50
C ARG A 18 9.73 -0.45 6.84
N PRO A 19 10.06 -0.55 5.54
CA PRO A 19 10.70 0.55 4.83
C PRO A 19 9.81 1.80 4.86
N PRO A 20 10.40 3.01 4.87
CA PRO A 20 9.63 4.26 4.87
C PRO A 20 8.76 4.36 3.61
N ARG A 21 7.58 4.95 3.76
CA ARG A 21 6.70 5.23 2.63
C ARG A 21 7.19 6.45 1.86
N HIS A 22 7.00 6.44 0.55
CA HIS A 22 7.40 7.53 -0.34
C HIS A 22 6.20 8.17 -1.03
N TYR A 23 5.16 7.39 -1.32
CA TYR A 23 3.98 7.84 -2.05
C TYR A 23 2.80 8.11 -1.13
N LEU A 24 2.53 7.19 -0.20
CA LEU A 24 1.47 7.31 0.79
C LEU A 24 1.98 8.00 2.06
N PRO A 25 1.10 8.67 2.84
CA PRO A 25 1.45 9.13 4.17
C PRO A 25 1.99 7.99 5.04
N GLU A 26 3.00 8.29 5.86
CA GLU A 26 3.63 7.31 6.75
C GLU A 26 2.60 6.65 7.67
N GLU A 27 1.66 7.45 8.21
CA GLU A 27 0.50 6.99 8.97
C GLU A 27 -0.77 6.99 8.09
N PHE A 28 -0.80 6.09 7.09
CA PHE A 28 -1.98 5.87 6.24
C PHE A 28 -2.68 4.56 6.59
N TYR A 29 -4.02 4.63 6.72
CA TYR A 29 -4.93 3.53 7.04
C TYR A 29 -6.08 3.51 6.04
N VAL A 30 -6.50 2.30 5.64
CA VAL A 30 -7.65 2.12 4.75
C VAL A 30 -8.94 2.23 5.56
N THR A 31 -9.53 3.41 5.64
CA THR A 31 -10.78 3.65 6.37
C THR A 31 -12.00 3.59 5.48
N ASP A 32 -11.90 4.15 4.28
CA ASP A 32 -12.98 4.28 3.31
C ASP A 32 -12.42 4.56 1.90
N TRP A 33 -13.28 4.43 0.89
CA TRP A 33 -12.90 4.67 -0.49
C TRP A 33 -12.42 6.11 -0.74
N ALA A 34 -13.01 7.12 -0.09
CA ALA A 34 -12.67 8.52 -0.35
C ALA A 34 -11.22 8.86 0.08
N THR A 35 -10.64 8.10 1.01
CA THR A 35 -9.21 8.23 1.36
C THR A 35 -8.27 7.59 0.34
N LEU A 36 -8.72 6.59 -0.42
CA LEU A 36 -7.94 5.86 -1.42
C LEU A 36 -8.05 6.48 -2.81
N GLU A 37 -9.26 6.89 -3.17
CA GLU A 37 -9.63 7.37 -4.50
C GLU A 37 -8.66 8.43 -5.07
N PRO A 38 -8.21 9.44 -4.31
CA PRO A 38 -7.29 10.45 -4.84
C PRO A 38 -5.97 9.85 -5.35
N PHE A 39 -5.45 8.80 -4.69
CA PHE A 39 -4.19 8.17 -5.08
C PHE A 39 -4.34 7.35 -6.36
N PHE A 40 -5.48 6.69 -6.55
CA PHE A 40 -5.79 5.97 -7.78
C PHE A 40 -6.00 6.92 -8.97
N GLN A 41 -6.77 7.99 -8.77
CA GLN A 41 -7.02 8.99 -9.81
C GLN A 41 -5.74 9.72 -10.22
N GLU A 42 -4.88 10.05 -9.26
CA GLU A 42 -3.59 10.66 -9.52
C GLU A 42 -2.71 9.72 -10.36
N LEU A 43 -2.51 8.46 -9.94
CA LEU A 43 -1.73 7.49 -10.71
C LEU A 43 -2.29 7.26 -12.12
N GLN A 44 -3.62 7.19 -12.27
CA GLN A 44 -4.26 6.98 -13.57
C GLN A 44 -4.04 8.14 -14.55
N THR A 45 -3.93 9.37 -14.03
CA THR A 45 -3.84 10.59 -14.86
C THR A 45 -2.43 11.19 -14.92
N ARG A 46 -1.48 10.64 -14.16
CA ARG A 46 -0.09 11.11 -14.10
C ARG A 46 0.59 11.03 -15.47
N ALA A 47 1.23 12.12 -15.87
CA ALA A 47 2.01 12.15 -17.10
C ALA A 47 3.33 11.37 -16.94
N LEU A 48 3.69 10.58 -17.95
CA LEU A 48 4.90 9.76 -17.99
C LEU A 48 5.81 10.21 -19.15
N PRO A 49 6.52 11.35 -19.02
CA PRO A 49 7.29 11.94 -20.13
C PRO A 49 8.59 11.19 -20.44
N ASP A 50 9.11 10.42 -19.49
CA ASP A 50 10.39 9.72 -19.62
C ASP A 50 10.43 8.42 -18.80
N VAL A 51 11.54 7.70 -18.92
CA VAL A 51 11.75 6.40 -18.24
C VAL A 51 11.81 6.57 -16.72
N ALA A 52 12.40 7.64 -16.21
CA ALA A 52 12.49 7.86 -14.76
C ALA A 52 11.12 8.12 -14.15
N ALA A 53 10.24 8.86 -14.85
CA ALA A 53 8.86 9.06 -14.44
C ALA A 53 8.06 7.75 -14.43
N LEU A 54 8.29 6.87 -15.41
CA LEU A 54 7.68 5.52 -15.44
C LEU A 54 8.18 4.66 -14.27
N GLU A 55 9.48 4.65 -13.98
CA GLU A 55 10.05 3.92 -12.84
C GLU A 55 9.45 4.38 -11.52
N GLN A 56 9.34 5.69 -11.30
CA GLN A 56 8.70 6.23 -10.10
C GLN A 56 7.22 5.86 -10.03
N TRP A 57 6.50 5.94 -11.14
CA TRP A 57 5.09 5.53 -11.19
C TRP A 57 4.89 4.06 -10.80
N LEU A 58 5.78 3.17 -11.26
CA LEU A 58 5.74 1.76 -10.88
C LEU A 58 5.98 1.57 -9.38
N LEU A 59 6.93 2.31 -8.79
CA LEU A 59 7.19 2.27 -7.35
C LEU A 59 5.98 2.74 -6.54
N ASP A 60 5.37 3.86 -6.94
CA ASP A 60 4.21 4.44 -6.26
C ASP A 60 2.99 3.52 -6.35
N ARG A 61 2.74 2.93 -7.54
CA ARG A 61 1.70 1.91 -7.73
C ARG A 61 1.96 0.68 -6.86
N SER A 62 3.20 0.19 -6.83
CA SER A 62 3.59 -0.95 -6.01
C SER A 62 3.39 -0.68 -4.51
N GLU A 63 3.70 0.54 -4.04
CA GLU A 63 3.49 0.94 -2.65
C GLU A 63 1.99 0.96 -2.30
N LEU A 64 1.15 1.52 -3.17
CA LEU A 64 -0.31 1.53 -2.98
C LEU A 64 -0.90 0.11 -2.93
N GLU A 65 -0.47 -0.78 -3.83
CA GLU A 65 -0.86 -2.19 -3.83
C GLU A 65 -0.44 -2.91 -2.55
N ALA A 66 0.80 -2.69 -2.11
CA ALA A 66 1.33 -3.32 -0.92
C ALA A 66 0.51 -2.96 0.32
N VAL A 67 0.10 -1.70 0.46
CA VAL A 67 -0.74 -1.24 1.58
C VAL A 67 -2.13 -1.87 1.54
N LEU A 68 -2.76 -1.93 0.36
CA LEU A 68 -4.08 -2.57 0.22
C LEU A 68 -4.03 -4.07 0.52
N SER A 69 -3.01 -4.76 0.00
CA SER A 69 -2.80 -6.18 0.22
C SER A 69 -2.55 -6.48 1.70
N GLU A 70 -1.71 -5.68 2.36
CA GLU A 70 -1.42 -5.82 3.79
C GLU A 70 -2.68 -5.57 4.65
N ASP A 71 -3.46 -4.53 4.36
CA ASP A 71 -4.68 -4.23 5.12
C ASP A 71 -5.72 -5.37 4.99
N LEU A 72 -5.95 -5.87 3.78
CA LEU A 72 -6.82 -7.02 3.55
C LEU A 72 -6.32 -8.27 4.27
N ALA A 73 -5.02 -8.57 4.16
CA ALA A 73 -4.41 -9.72 4.83
C ALA A 73 -4.60 -9.65 6.36
N TRP A 74 -4.40 -8.48 6.97
CA TRP A 74 -4.61 -8.31 8.40
C TRP A 74 -6.07 -8.45 8.82
N ARG A 75 -7.03 -7.92 8.04
CA ARG A 75 -8.46 -8.13 8.30
C ARG A 75 -8.83 -9.60 8.25
N TYR A 76 -8.34 -10.32 7.23
CA TYR A 76 -8.57 -11.75 7.08
C TYR A 76 -7.96 -12.55 8.24
N ILE A 77 -6.70 -12.29 8.61
CA ILE A 77 -6.04 -12.94 9.75
C ILE A 77 -6.83 -12.70 11.04
N ARG A 78 -7.22 -11.45 11.31
CA ARG A 78 -7.97 -11.10 12.53
C ARG A 78 -9.32 -11.81 12.59
N MET A 79 -10.07 -11.81 11.49
CA MET A 79 -11.36 -12.49 11.35
C MET A 79 -11.21 -14.00 11.55
N THR A 80 -10.18 -14.62 10.99
CA THR A 80 -9.97 -16.08 11.09
C THR A 80 -9.45 -16.53 12.45
N CYS A 81 -8.73 -15.66 13.18
CA CYS A 81 -8.30 -15.94 14.56
C CYS A 81 -9.46 -15.98 15.57
N ASP A 82 -10.53 -15.21 15.34
CA ASP A 82 -11.73 -15.22 16.19
C ASP A 82 -12.99 -15.01 15.34
N THR A 83 -13.56 -16.11 14.86
CA THR A 83 -14.69 -16.10 13.92
C THR A 83 -16.03 -15.78 14.58
N GLN A 84 -16.09 -15.65 15.91
CA GLN A 84 -17.29 -15.24 16.64
C GLN A 84 -17.33 -13.72 16.88
N ASP A 85 -16.23 -13.01 16.66
CA ASP A 85 -16.15 -11.55 16.75
C ASP A 85 -16.76 -10.90 15.50
N ALA A 86 -18.01 -10.44 15.64
CA ALA A 86 -18.76 -9.78 14.57
C ALA A 86 -18.04 -8.55 14.01
N SER A 87 -17.31 -7.79 14.83
CA SER A 87 -16.63 -6.57 14.39
C SER A 87 -15.49 -6.86 13.41
N ARG A 88 -14.79 -7.99 13.60
CA ARG A 88 -13.72 -8.43 12.68
C ARG A 88 -14.28 -8.97 11.38
N ALA A 89 -15.39 -9.70 11.44
CA ALA A 89 -16.12 -10.15 10.27
C ALA A 89 -16.64 -8.97 9.44
N GLU A 90 -17.26 -7.97 10.09
CA GLU A 90 -17.72 -6.74 9.45
C GLU A 90 -16.56 -5.95 8.83
N SER A 91 -15.43 -5.85 9.54
CA SER A 91 -14.23 -5.17 9.03
C SER A 91 -13.70 -5.82 7.74
N PHE A 92 -13.63 -7.15 7.68
CA PHE A 92 -13.25 -7.87 6.46
C PHE A 92 -14.31 -7.72 5.36
N GLN A 93 -15.59 -7.88 5.71
CA GLN A 93 -16.69 -7.79 4.75
C GLN A 93 -16.78 -6.41 4.10
N PHE A 94 -16.58 -5.35 4.88
CA PHE A 94 -16.48 -3.98 4.37
C PHE A 94 -15.40 -3.84 3.30
N PHE A 95 -14.21 -4.41 3.51
CA PHE A 95 -13.17 -4.34 2.51
C PHE A 95 -13.61 -5.03 1.21
N VAL A 96 -14.15 -6.24 1.28
CA VAL A 96 -14.56 -7.03 0.12
C VAL A 96 -15.77 -6.43 -0.61
N GLN A 97 -16.71 -5.79 0.11
CA GLN A 97 -17.94 -5.26 -0.49
C GLN A 97 -17.84 -3.80 -0.93
N ASP A 98 -17.07 -2.98 -0.21
CA ASP A 98 -17.06 -1.53 -0.41
C ASP A 98 -15.73 -1.04 -0.99
N ILE A 99 -14.60 -1.66 -0.67
CA ILE A 99 -13.28 -1.23 -1.14
C ILE A 99 -12.85 -1.97 -2.40
N GLU A 100 -12.81 -3.30 -2.38
CA GLU A 100 -12.33 -4.14 -3.48
C GLU A 100 -13.05 -3.85 -4.82
N PRO A 101 -14.38 -3.68 -4.88
CA PRO A 101 -15.06 -3.37 -6.14
C PRO A 101 -14.72 -1.99 -6.71
N GLN A 102 -14.29 -1.04 -5.87
CA GLN A 102 -13.85 0.29 -6.30
C GLN A 102 -12.41 0.27 -6.78
N VAL A 103 -11.57 -0.61 -6.22
CA VAL A 103 -10.18 -0.82 -6.65
C VAL A 103 -10.12 -1.59 -7.97
N ALA A 104 -10.99 -2.58 -8.18
CA ALA A 104 -10.97 -3.49 -9.34
C ALA A 104 -10.88 -2.81 -10.74
N PRO A 105 -11.49 -1.64 -11.02
CA PRO A 105 -11.30 -0.94 -12.29
C PRO A 105 -9.90 -0.38 -12.55
N TYR A 106 -9.06 -0.31 -11.51
CA TYR A 106 -7.68 0.19 -11.55
C TYR A 106 -6.62 -0.92 -11.55
N ASP A 107 -7.02 -2.17 -11.35
CA ASP A 107 -6.19 -3.38 -11.48
C ASP A 107 -6.21 -3.88 -12.94
#